data_AF-A0A564YP46-F1
#
_entry.id   AF-A0A564YP46-F1
#
_cell.length_a   1.000
_cell.length_b   1.000
_cell.length_c   1.000
_cell.angle_alpha   90.00
_cell.angle_beta   90.00
_cell.angle_gamma   90.00
#
_symmetry.space_group_name_H-M   'P 1'
#
loop_
_entity.id
_entity.type
_entity.pdbx_description
1 polymer ?
#
loop_
_entity_poly.entity_id
_entity_poly.type
_entity_poly.pdbx_seq_one_letter_code
_entity_poly.pdbx_strand_id
1 'polypeptide(L)'
;DFKDDANVLKYGIGFTNICTRSAKGTSDLSRKDVKEGSVAMLEKIRCYKPKIAVFNGKGIYETFVGHKNFSMGKQPEPLEGTNTVIFVMPSSSARCAQLPRAEDKLPFFIALRKLR
;
A
#
# COMPACT_ATOMS: atom_id res chain seq x y z
N ASP A 1 10.69 -11.45 -12.73
CA ASP A 1 10.64 -12.76 -12.07
C ASP A 1 10.54 -12.49 -10.56
N PHE A 2 9.66 -13.18 -9.83
CA PHE A 2 9.33 -12.88 -8.41
C PHE A 2 10.09 -13.79 -7.42
N LYS A 3 11.08 -14.54 -7.92
CA LYS A 3 11.86 -15.53 -7.16
C LYS A 3 12.60 -14.93 -5.96
N ASP A 4 12.84 -13.62 -5.98
CA ASP A 4 13.55 -12.89 -4.93
C ASP A 4 12.65 -12.20 -3.90
N ASP A 5 11.33 -12.36 -3.96
CA ASP A 5 10.42 -11.69 -3.03
C ASP A 5 10.71 -12.07 -1.57
N ALA A 6 11.07 -13.31 -1.29
CA ALA A 6 11.47 -13.72 0.06
C ALA A 6 12.75 -13.02 0.54
N ASN A 7 13.64 -12.61 -0.38
CA ASN A 7 14.87 -11.90 -0.05
C ASN A 7 14.61 -10.45 0.37
N VAL A 8 13.44 -9.87 0.10
CA VAL A 8 13.17 -8.45 0.44
C VAL A 8 13.14 -8.18 1.95
N LEU A 9 12.90 -9.22 2.75
CA LEU A 9 12.97 -9.14 4.21
C LEU A 9 14.37 -8.72 4.68
N LYS A 10 15.43 -9.08 3.93
CA LYS A 10 16.82 -8.65 4.19
C LYS A 10 16.99 -7.14 4.07
N TYR A 11 16.11 -6.47 3.31
CA TYR A 11 16.09 -5.02 3.15
C TYR A 11 15.10 -4.33 4.10
N GLY A 12 14.50 -5.08 5.04
CA GLY A 12 13.49 -4.56 5.97
C GLY A 12 12.14 -4.26 5.30
N ILE A 13 11.83 -4.94 4.21
CA ILE A 13 10.59 -4.77 3.44
C ILE A 13 9.80 -6.08 3.53
N GLY A 14 8.51 -5.97 3.85
CA GLY A 14 7.57 -7.09 3.83
C GLY A 14 6.38 -6.80 2.92
N PHE A 15 5.68 -7.85 2.52
CA PHE A 15 4.49 -7.76 1.66
C PHE A 15 3.25 -8.31 2.35
N THR A 16 2.12 -7.63 2.16
CA THR A 16 0.79 -8.13 2.49
C THR A 16 -0.20 -7.53 1.50
N ASN A 17 -1.35 -8.18 1.32
CA ASN A 17 -2.48 -7.65 0.55
C ASN A 17 -3.59 -7.22 1.49
N ILE A 18 -4.37 -6.21 1.06
CA ILE A 18 -5.55 -5.77 1.81
C ILE A 18 -6.67 -6.82 1.75
N CYS A 19 -6.85 -7.49 0.60
CA CYS A 19 -7.82 -8.57 0.44
C CYS A 19 -7.09 -9.90 0.24
N THR A 20 -7.57 -10.95 0.89
CA THR A 20 -7.07 -12.33 0.71
C THR A 20 -7.66 -13.02 -0.52
N ARG A 21 -8.81 -12.53 -1.02
CA ARG A 21 -9.44 -13.03 -2.23
C ARG A 21 -8.68 -12.59 -3.49
N SER A 22 -8.33 -13.55 -4.34
CA SER A 22 -7.79 -13.28 -5.67
C SER A 22 -8.81 -12.51 -6.52
N ALA A 23 -8.44 -11.31 -6.96
CA ALA A 23 -9.20 -10.47 -7.89
C ALA A 23 -8.38 -10.26 -9.17
N LYS A 24 -9.02 -10.25 -10.34
CA LYS A 24 -8.32 -10.03 -11.63
C LYS A 24 -7.83 -8.58 -11.77
N GLY A 25 -8.45 -7.65 -11.05
CA GLY A 25 -7.97 -6.28 -10.87
C GLY A 25 -8.56 -5.60 -9.64
N THR A 26 -8.05 -4.41 -9.31
CA THR A 26 -8.58 -3.58 -8.22
C THR A 26 -10.05 -3.16 -8.43
N SER A 27 -10.53 -3.19 -9.68
CA SER A 27 -11.92 -2.88 -10.05
C SER A 27 -12.92 -3.95 -9.58
N ASP A 28 -12.45 -5.16 -9.31
CA ASP A 28 -13.30 -6.28 -8.87
C ASP A 28 -13.43 -6.36 -7.34
N LEU A 29 -12.73 -5.50 -6.60
CA LEU A 29 -12.80 -5.45 -5.14
C LEU A 29 -13.93 -4.51 -4.74
N SER A 30 -14.98 -5.05 -4.11
CA SER A 30 -16.03 -4.21 -3.55
C SER A 30 -15.52 -3.46 -2.31
N ARG A 31 -16.20 -2.37 -1.93
CA ARG A 31 -15.93 -1.67 -0.65
C ARG A 31 -16.04 -2.63 0.55
N LYS A 32 -16.93 -3.61 0.47
CA LYS A 32 -17.13 -4.63 1.50
C LYS A 32 -15.90 -5.53 1.62
N ASP A 33 -15.36 -6.03 0.49
CA ASP A 33 -14.17 -6.88 0.48
C ASP A 33 -12.96 -6.15 1.08
N VAL A 34 -12.77 -4.87 0.73
CA VAL A 34 -11.67 -4.06 1.27
C VAL A 34 -11.85 -3.80 2.77
N LYS A 35 -13.07 -3.55 3.23
CA LYS A 35 -13.35 -3.33 4.65
C LYS A 35 -13.17 -4.60 5.48
N GLU A 36 -13.54 -5.76 4.96
CA GLU A 36 -13.32 -7.04 5.63
C GLU A 36 -11.84 -7.41 5.64
N GLY A 37 -11.17 -7.24 4.50
CA GLY A 37 -9.75 -7.49 4.36
C GLY A 37 -8.87 -6.55 5.19
N SER A 38 -9.29 -5.29 5.35
CA SER A 38 -8.55 -4.30 6.14
C SER A 38 -8.44 -4.69 7.61
N VAL A 39 -9.41 -5.41 8.17
CA VAL A 39 -9.33 -5.92 9.56
C VAL A 39 -8.13 -6.85 9.71
N ALA A 40 -7.98 -7.84 8.82
CA ALA A 40 -6.85 -8.77 8.85
C ALA A 40 -5.50 -8.06 8.60
N MET A 41 -5.50 -7.05 7.73
CA MET A 41 -4.32 -6.20 7.51
C MET A 41 -3.94 -5.41 8.77
N LEU A 42 -4.91 -4.81 9.46
CA LEU A 42 -4.70 -4.04 10.69
C LEU A 42 -4.11 -4.92 11.80
N GLU A 43 -4.62 -6.13 11.98
CA GLU A 43 -4.08 -7.08 12.95
C GLU A 43 -2.63 -7.45 12.65
N LYS A 44 -2.28 -7.66 11.37
CA LYS A 44 -0.88 -7.86 10.96
C LYS A 44 -0.03 -6.63 11.28
N ILE A 45 -0.49 -5.42 10.99
CA ILE A 45 0.27 -4.20 11.28
C ILE A 45 0.47 -4.02 12.80
N ARG A 46 -0.54 -4.30 13.61
CA ARG A 46 -0.43 -4.25 15.08
C ARG A 46 0.53 -5.30 15.64
N CYS A 47 0.58 -6.48 15.03
CA CYS A 47 1.49 -7.56 15.39
C CYS A 47 2.94 -7.25 15.01
N TYR A 48 3.19 -6.92 13.74
CA TYR A 48 4.55 -6.73 13.20
C TYR A 48 5.11 -5.32 13.37
N LYS A 49 4.27 -4.33 13.70
CA LYS A 49 4.64 -2.93 13.99
C LYS A 49 5.64 -2.33 12.99
N PRO A 50 5.35 -2.38 11.67
CA PRO A 50 6.23 -1.77 10.69
C PRO A 50 6.35 -0.26 10.92
N LYS A 51 7.51 0.32 10.59
CA LYS A 51 7.69 1.78 10.65
C LYS A 51 6.75 2.52 9.68
N ILE A 52 6.55 1.94 8.50
CA ILE A 52 5.80 2.54 7.40
C ILE A 52 4.91 1.45 6.76
N ALA A 53 3.61 1.73 6.64
CA ALA A 53 2.68 0.97 5.82
C ALA A 53 2.53 1.64 4.45
N VAL A 54 3.01 0.96 3.41
CA VAL A 54 2.99 1.48 2.04
C VAL A 54 1.79 0.92 1.28
N PHE A 55 0.84 1.78 0.95
CA PHE A 55 -0.30 1.44 0.08
C PHE A 55 0.12 1.62 -1.38
N ASN A 56 0.44 0.50 -2.04
CA ASN A 56 0.81 0.46 -3.46
C ASN A 56 -0.43 0.55 -4.37
N GLY A 57 -1.08 1.71 -4.39
CA GLY A 57 -2.24 1.99 -5.22
C GLY A 57 -3.20 2.96 -4.55
N LYS A 58 -3.45 4.09 -5.21
CA LYS A 58 -4.40 5.13 -4.74
C LYS A 58 -5.78 4.55 -4.42
N GLY A 59 -6.37 3.78 -5.33
CA GLY A 59 -7.74 3.27 -5.18
C GLY A 59 -7.93 2.33 -3.99
N ILE A 60 -6.89 1.59 -3.61
CA ILE A 60 -6.93 0.74 -2.42
C ILE A 60 -7.00 1.63 -1.17
N TYR A 61 -6.17 2.68 -1.12
CA TYR A 61 -6.20 3.62 -0.01
C TYR A 61 -7.51 4.43 0.03
N GLU A 62 -8.03 4.90 -1.12
CA GLU A 62 -9.35 5.56 -1.21
C GLU A 62 -10.46 4.70 -0.61
N THR A 63 -10.43 3.39 -0.90
CA THR A 63 -11.43 2.47 -0.38
C THR A 63 -11.23 2.20 1.11
N PHE A 64 -9.98 2.14 1.57
CA PHE A 64 -9.62 1.98 2.97
C PHE A 64 -10.05 3.18 3.83
N VAL A 65 -9.76 4.42 3.41
CA VAL A 65 -10.15 5.65 4.14
C VAL A 65 -11.59 6.09 3.87
N GLY A 66 -12.22 5.57 2.82
CA GLY A 66 -13.60 5.90 2.45
C GLY A 66 -13.79 7.26 1.77
N HIS A 67 -12.74 8.02 1.52
CA HIS A 67 -12.78 9.32 0.84
C HIS A 67 -11.59 9.54 -0.11
N LYS A 68 -11.71 10.54 -0.99
CA LYS A 68 -10.64 10.94 -1.93
C LYS A 68 -9.84 12.17 -1.49
N ASN A 69 -10.19 12.74 -0.33
CA ASN A 69 -9.52 13.92 0.23
C ASN A 69 -8.14 13.57 0.84
N PHE A 70 -7.19 13.19 0.01
CA PHE A 70 -5.80 12.96 0.38
C PHE A 70 -4.88 13.11 -0.84
N SER A 71 -3.59 13.33 -0.59
CA SER A 71 -2.54 13.31 -1.60
C SER A 71 -1.69 12.05 -1.48
N MET A 72 -1.12 11.58 -2.60
CA MET A 72 -0.13 10.50 -2.55
C MET A 72 1.12 10.95 -1.76
N GLY A 73 1.87 9.99 -1.20
CA GLY A 73 2.99 10.22 -0.32
C GLY A 73 2.66 9.98 1.15
N LYS A 74 3.44 10.58 2.05
CA LYS A 74 3.26 10.47 3.50
C LYS A 74 1.92 11.10 3.91
N GLN A 75 1.13 10.37 4.68
CA GLN A 75 -0.11 10.88 5.26
C GLN A 75 0.16 11.60 6.59
N PRO A 76 -0.65 12.61 6.96
CA PRO A 76 -0.42 13.41 8.16
C PRO A 76 -0.49 12.57 9.42
N GLU A 77 -1.51 11.73 9.52
CA GLU A 77 -1.77 10.87 10.68
C GLU A 77 -1.18 9.47 10.46
N PRO A 78 -0.65 8.84 11.53
CA PRO A 78 -0.32 7.43 11.51
C PRO A 78 -1.59 6.58 11.40
N LEU A 79 -1.41 5.30 11.14
CA LEU A 79 -2.51 4.35 11.15
C LEU A 79 -3.12 4.24 12.56
N GLU A 80 -4.43 4.43 12.63
CA GLU A 80 -5.19 4.49 13.89
C GLU A 80 -4.84 3.36 14.86
N GLY A 81 -4.54 3.72 16.10
CA GLY A 81 -4.14 2.79 17.15
C GLY A 81 -2.72 2.23 16.99
N THR A 82 -1.87 2.83 16.15
CA THR A 82 -0.48 2.44 15.96
C THR A 82 0.45 3.65 15.76
N ASN A 83 1.76 3.44 15.84
CA ASN A 83 2.78 4.43 15.44
C ASN A 83 3.22 4.26 13.97
N THR A 84 2.49 3.48 13.18
CA THR A 84 2.85 3.15 11.80
C THR A 84 2.52 4.31 10.89
N VAL A 85 3.52 4.89 10.22
CA VAL A 85 3.29 5.96 9.24
C VAL A 85 2.64 5.39 7.99
N ILE A 86 1.63 6.07 7.45
CA ILE A 86 1.02 5.67 6.18
C ILE A 86 1.72 6.39 5.02
N PHE A 87 2.04 5.64 3.96
CA PHE A 87 2.57 6.18 2.71
C PHE A 87 1.78 5.64 1.52
N VAL A 88 1.29 6.51 0.65
CA VAL A 88 0.46 6.13 -0.50
C VAL A 88 1.24 6.29 -1.79
N MET A 89 1.26 5.26 -2.62
CA MET A 89 1.94 5.27 -3.91
C MET A 89 0.94 5.10 -5.05
N PRO A 90 1.27 5.56 -6.26
CA PRO A 90 0.60 5.06 -7.44
C PRO A 90 0.80 3.54 -7.55
N SER A 91 -0.17 2.85 -8.16
CA SER A 91 -0.04 1.41 -8.35
C SER A 91 1.17 1.11 -9.22
N SER A 92 2.02 0.17 -8.79
CA SER A 92 3.13 -0.33 -9.59
C SER A 92 2.67 -1.05 -10.87
N SER A 93 1.40 -1.43 -10.99
CA SER A 93 0.82 -2.04 -12.19
C SER A 93 1.01 -1.16 -13.44
N ALA A 94 1.42 -1.78 -14.55
CA ALA A 94 1.48 -1.15 -15.88
C ALA A 94 0.09 -0.70 -16.39
N ARG A 95 -1.00 -1.21 -15.78
CA ARG A 95 -2.38 -0.76 -16.08
C ARG A 95 -2.67 0.65 -15.57
N CYS A 96 -1.80 1.23 -14.75
CA CYS A 96 -1.93 2.61 -14.31
C CYS A 96 -1.62 3.57 -15.49
N ALA A 97 -2.65 3.91 -16.26
CA ALA A 97 -2.51 4.78 -17.43
C ALA A 97 -2.01 6.21 -17.08
N GLN A 98 -2.23 6.65 -15.84
CA GLN A 98 -1.81 7.98 -15.37
C GLN A 98 -0.29 8.11 -15.18
N LEU A 99 0.41 7.00 -14.91
CA LEU A 99 1.86 6.95 -14.76
C LEU A 99 2.38 5.76 -15.57
N PRO A 100 2.52 5.92 -16.90
CA PRO A 100 2.75 4.82 -17.81
C PRO A 100 4.15 4.21 -17.67
N ARG A 101 5.15 4.99 -17.21
CA ARG A 101 6.54 4.53 -17.09
C ARG A 101 6.93 4.32 -15.64
N ALA A 102 7.90 3.44 -15.42
CA ALA A 102 8.50 3.24 -14.10
C ALA A 102 9.17 4.51 -13.57
N GLU A 103 9.78 5.30 -14.46
CA GLU A 103 10.40 6.60 -14.15
C GLU A 103 9.41 7.59 -13.54
N ASP A 104 8.15 7.58 -13.99
CA ASP A 104 7.11 8.46 -13.47
C ASP A 104 6.72 8.10 -12.02
N LYS A 105 7.02 6.87 -11.59
CA LYS A 105 6.75 6.35 -10.23
C LYS A 105 7.98 6.42 -9.32
N LEU A 106 9.18 6.52 -9.90
CA LEU A 106 10.45 6.57 -9.17
C LEU A 106 10.50 7.65 -8.08
N PRO A 107 9.95 8.87 -8.27
CA PRO A 107 9.93 9.88 -7.22
C PRO A 107 9.29 9.40 -5.90
N PHE A 108 8.26 8.55 -5.97
CA PHE A 108 7.61 7.99 -4.78
C PHE A 108 8.50 7.00 -4.04
N PHE A 109 9.26 6.17 -4.76
CA PHE A 109 10.23 5.26 -4.16
C PHE A 109 11.41 6.02 -3.52
N ILE A 110 11.87 7.11 -4.16
CA ILE A 110 12.90 7.98 -3.60
C ILE A 110 12.41 8.66 -2.32
N ALA A 111 11.17 9.19 -2.33
CA ALA A 111 10.55 9.80 -1.16
C ALA A 111 10.37 8.78 -0.02
N LEU A 112 9.93 7.56 -0.32
CA LEU A 112 9.83 6.47 0.65
C LEU A 112 11.18 6.13 1.26
N ARG A 113 12.26 6.08 0.46
CA ARG A 113 13.62 5.84 0.96
C ARG A 113 14.08 6.94 1.92
N LYS A 114 13.73 8.20 1.67
CA LYS A 114 14.07 9.33 2.57
C LYS A 114 13.28 9.32 3.88
N LEU A 115 12.11 8.68 3.89
CA LEU A 115 11.25 8.56 5.06
C LEU A 115 11.67 7.42 6.01
N ARG A 116 12.44 6.44 5.51
CA ARG A 116 12.90 5.25 6.23
C ARG A 116 14.20 5.48 6.97
#